data_AF-A0A1I4YZT3-F1
#
_entry.id   AF-A0A1I4YZT3-F1
#
_cell.length_a   1.000
_cell.length_b   1.000
_cell.length_c   1.000
_cell.angle_alpha   90.00
_cell.angle_beta   90.00
_cell.angle_gamma   90.00
#
_symmetry.space_group_name_H-M   'P 1'
#
loop_
_entity.id
_entity.type
_entity.pdbx_description
1 polymer ?
#
loop_
_entity_poly.entity_id
_entity_poly.type
_entity_poly.pdbx_seq_one_letter_code
_entity_poly.pdbx_strand_id
1 'polypeptide(L)'
;MSPSPQSLELNPRARISIHDHEQPPSFLVEAPIKGASFSSVRVGADNLPGAHAFLCSILIEGRQDVQVSALDADELCRIGLFAPVDALPQAVTYQFPLRDPAPGTPLRSRPSVTDPEGRTGRRLSSLRLPAEWSEQGLRFEPHHHGSVWSPVQVASAAETGARHDQADEAAKLQAALDSEATRAHFEREGFAVLDNLLPSEHVEEMGRYFQALATQGFLTCSEDRGTRRYIAHNDPVAHFWHGQLNERVSQLAGRRTKPSYSFVSVYLAGGDLFWHTDRPPCEYTLTLLLDYAPLDAEGRSPWALKLTGRDGTVHSLHQGIGEALIFKGRELRHGRDMLPEGHRSASLLFHFVDQDYDGVME
;
A
#
# COMPACT_ATOMS: atom_id res chain seq x y z
N MET A 1 22.43 29.54 24.91
CA MET A 1 22.93 28.16 24.79
C MET A 1 22.53 27.70 23.41
N SER A 2 23.49 27.55 22.49
CA SER A 2 23.21 26.92 21.19
C SER A 2 22.77 25.48 21.44
N PRO A 3 21.72 24.97 20.78
CA PRO A 3 21.36 23.56 20.93
C PRO A 3 22.57 22.71 20.55
N SER A 4 22.87 21.71 21.40
CA SER A 4 23.83 20.66 21.04
C SER A 4 23.45 20.09 19.67
N PRO A 5 24.39 19.81 18.76
CA PRO A 5 24.06 19.07 17.54
C PRO A 5 23.33 17.79 17.95
N GLN A 6 22.14 17.56 17.39
CA GLN A 6 21.40 16.33 17.63
C GLN A 6 22.29 15.16 17.18
N SER A 7 22.54 14.21 18.06
CA SER A 7 23.27 12.99 17.70
C SER A 7 22.46 12.23 16.66
N LEU A 8 23.08 11.91 15.53
CA LEU A 8 22.50 11.05 14.49
C LEU A 8 22.82 9.60 14.80
N GLU A 9 21.84 8.72 14.61
CA GLU A 9 21.98 7.28 14.75
C GLU A 9 21.53 6.57 13.47
N LEU A 10 22.07 5.37 13.24
CA LEU A 10 21.65 4.52 12.14
C LEU A 10 20.18 4.14 12.35
N ASN A 11 19.37 4.31 11.31
CA ASN A 11 17.98 3.88 11.34
C ASN A 11 17.90 2.35 11.34
N PRO A 12 17.45 1.70 12.43
CA PRO A 12 17.42 0.24 12.53
C PRO A 12 16.35 -0.40 11.62
N ARG A 13 15.51 0.43 10.98
CA ARG A 13 14.47 0.01 10.03
C ARG A 13 14.80 0.35 8.59
N ALA A 14 15.98 0.92 8.32
CA ALA A 14 16.47 1.08 6.96
C ALA A 14 16.91 -0.26 6.38
N ARG A 15 16.56 -0.50 5.12
CA ARG A 15 17.01 -1.62 4.30
C ARG A 15 17.90 -1.09 3.19
N ILE A 16 19.01 -1.79 2.97
CA ILE A 16 19.91 -1.51 1.84
C ILE A 16 19.95 -2.78 0.98
N SER A 17 19.81 -2.60 -0.32
CA SER A 17 19.99 -3.66 -1.31
C SER A 17 20.83 -3.17 -2.47
N ILE A 18 21.54 -4.08 -3.12
CA ILE A 18 22.28 -3.78 -4.36
C ILE A 18 21.26 -3.68 -5.49
N HIS A 19 21.23 -2.53 -6.18
CA HIS A 19 20.25 -2.27 -7.23
C HIS A 19 20.73 -2.75 -8.61
N ASP A 20 22.00 -2.47 -8.94
CA ASP A 20 22.64 -2.92 -10.17
C ASP A 20 23.97 -3.61 -9.90
N HIS A 21 24.56 -4.16 -10.97
CA HIS A 21 25.86 -4.84 -10.92
C HIS A 21 26.98 -4.00 -11.55
N GLU A 22 26.82 -2.66 -11.59
CA GLU A 22 27.90 -1.76 -12.01
C GLU A 22 29.05 -1.76 -10.99
N GLN A 23 30.20 -1.19 -11.35
CA GLN A 23 31.35 -1.07 -10.45
C GLN A 23 31.82 0.39 -10.32
N PRO A 24 31.65 1.02 -9.14
CA PRO A 24 30.91 0.53 -7.96
C PRO A 24 29.40 0.41 -8.21
N PRO A 25 28.67 -0.48 -7.52
CA PRO A 25 27.24 -0.66 -7.75
C PRO A 25 26.45 0.56 -7.25
N SER A 26 25.22 0.73 -7.74
CA SER A 26 24.23 1.56 -7.07
C SER A 26 23.42 0.75 -6.04
N PHE A 27 22.89 1.45 -5.04
CA PHE A 27 22.13 0.86 -3.95
C PHE A 27 20.68 1.32 -4.00
N LEU A 28 19.76 0.48 -3.54
CA LEU A 28 18.41 0.90 -3.17
C LEU A 28 18.34 0.98 -1.66
N VAL A 29 18.05 2.17 -1.14
CA VAL A 29 17.84 2.43 0.29
C VAL A 29 16.38 2.69 0.54
N GLU A 30 15.79 1.90 1.44
CA GLU A 30 14.38 1.97 1.80
C GLU A 30 14.26 2.14 3.31
N ALA A 31 13.55 3.16 3.76
CA ALA A 31 13.44 3.46 5.19
C ALA A 31 12.19 4.27 5.51
N PRO A 32 11.51 4.00 6.64
CA PRO A 32 10.54 4.94 7.17
C PRO A 32 11.25 6.20 7.69
N ILE A 33 10.71 7.37 7.35
CA ILE A 33 11.23 8.68 7.75
C ILE A 33 10.12 9.46 8.43
N LYS A 34 10.40 9.95 9.64
CA LYS A 34 9.45 10.78 10.38
C LYS A 34 9.14 12.05 9.58
N GLY A 35 7.87 12.28 9.30
CA GLY A 35 7.34 13.41 8.51
C GLY A 35 7.31 13.18 7.00
N ALA A 36 7.94 12.13 6.46
CA ALA A 36 8.03 11.86 5.02
C ALA A 36 7.57 10.44 4.63
N SER A 37 6.84 9.77 5.54
CA SER A 37 6.28 8.41 5.36
C SER A 37 7.35 7.34 5.13
N PHE A 38 7.36 6.69 3.96
CA PHE A 38 8.33 5.65 3.58
C PHE A 38 9.14 6.14 2.37
N SER A 39 10.46 6.17 2.52
CA SER A 39 11.41 6.53 1.48
C SER A 39 11.89 5.28 0.76
N SER A 40 11.99 5.34 -0.57
CA SER A 40 12.60 4.32 -1.42
C SER A 40 13.43 5.03 -2.50
N VAL A 41 14.75 5.04 -2.32
CA VAL A 41 15.65 5.91 -3.11
C VAL A 41 16.81 5.09 -3.65
N ARG A 42 17.04 5.22 -4.97
CA ARG A 42 18.27 4.73 -5.60
C ARG A 42 19.42 5.70 -5.26
N VAL A 43 20.49 5.16 -4.71
CA VAL A 43 21.71 5.87 -4.30
C VAL A 43 22.85 5.48 -5.23
N GLY A 44 23.29 6.44 -6.05
CA GLY A 44 24.38 6.32 -7.01
C GLY A 44 25.35 7.49 -6.90
N ALA A 45 26.53 7.34 -7.52
CA ALA A 45 27.56 8.37 -7.52
C ALA A 45 27.14 9.65 -8.26
N ASP A 46 26.16 9.55 -9.16
CA ASP A 46 25.64 10.62 -10.00
C ASP A 46 24.55 11.47 -9.34
N ASN A 47 23.78 10.90 -8.40
CA ASN A 47 22.66 11.59 -7.77
C ASN A 47 22.84 11.89 -6.28
N LEU A 48 23.51 11.01 -5.52
CA LEU A 48 23.69 11.09 -4.07
C LEU A 48 25.14 10.68 -3.72
N PRO A 49 26.15 11.44 -4.18
CA PRO A 49 27.55 11.04 -4.13
C PRO A 49 28.07 10.83 -2.69
N GLY A 50 27.57 11.60 -1.71
CA GLY A 50 27.97 11.47 -0.32
C GLY A 50 27.47 10.17 0.30
N ALA A 51 26.17 9.91 0.16
CA ALA A 51 25.56 8.67 0.61
C ALA A 51 26.12 7.44 -0.12
N HIS A 52 26.39 7.56 -1.43
CA HIS A 52 26.99 6.49 -2.23
C HIS A 52 28.42 6.16 -1.76
N ALA A 53 29.27 7.17 -1.58
CA ALA A 53 30.63 6.99 -1.09
C ALA A 53 30.65 6.37 0.33
N PHE A 54 29.71 6.77 1.19
CA PHE A 54 29.53 6.17 2.51
C PHE A 54 29.19 4.68 2.41
N LEU A 55 28.19 4.32 1.59
CA LEU A 55 27.77 2.92 1.39
C LEU A 55 28.88 2.05 0.79
N CYS A 56 29.62 2.55 -0.21
CA CYS A 56 30.78 1.85 -0.75
C CYS A 56 31.86 1.61 0.33
N SER A 57 32.15 2.63 1.14
CA SER A 57 33.17 2.53 2.20
C SER A 57 32.83 1.44 3.22
N ILE A 58 31.57 1.33 3.64
CA ILE A 58 31.17 0.35 4.66
C ILE A 58 30.86 -1.04 4.07
N LEU A 59 30.14 -1.13 2.95
CA LEU A 59 29.61 -2.40 2.43
C LEU A 59 30.57 -3.10 1.47
N ILE A 60 31.40 -2.33 0.75
CA ILE A 60 32.32 -2.87 -0.27
C ILE A 60 33.76 -2.90 0.27
N GLU A 61 34.21 -1.79 0.87
CA GLU A 61 35.57 -1.69 1.39
C GLU A 61 35.73 -2.21 2.83
N GLY A 62 34.61 -2.41 3.55
CA GLY A 62 34.62 -2.94 4.91
C GLY A 62 35.18 -1.98 5.98
N ARG A 63 35.15 -0.66 5.73
CA ARG A 63 35.62 0.34 6.69
C ARG A 63 34.64 0.51 7.84
N GLN A 64 35.16 0.73 9.05
CA GLN A 64 34.36 0.98 10.26
C GLN A 64 34.42 2.44 10.71
N ASP A 65 35.51 3.16 10.41
CA ASP A 65 35.71 4.56 10.82
C ASP A 65 35.53 5.51 9.63
N VAL A 66 34.31 5.57 9.08
CA VAL A 66 34.00 6.48 7.97
C VAL A 66 33.62 7.85 8.52
N GLN A 67 34.45 8.86 8.23
CA GLN A 67 34.11 10.26 8.51
C GLN A 67 33.22 10.80 7.40
N VAL A 68 32.07 11.37 7.76
CA VAL A 68 31.12 11.98 6.83
C VAL A 68 31.12 13.50 7.01
N SER A 69 31.04 14.25 5.92
CA SER A 69 30.84 15.69 6.00
C SER A 69 29.42 16.01 6.46
N ALA A 70 29.16 17.26 6.86
CA ALA A 70 27.80 17.69 7.21
C ALA A 70 26.81 17.58 6.03
N LEU A 71 27.29 17.75 4.79
CA LEU A 71 26.50 17.59 3.58
C LEU A 71 26.12 16.12 3.35
N ASP A 72 27.09 15.21 3.49
CA ASP A 72 26.83 13.77 3.32
C ASP A 72 25.92 13.24 4.43
N ALA A 73 26.05 13.77 5.65
CA ALA A 73 25.14 13.45 6.75
C ALA A 73 23.69 13.87 6.46
N ASP A 74 23.48 15.04 5.84
CA ASP A 74 22.15 15.45 5.37
C ASP A 74 21.61 14.50 4.30
N GLU A 75 22.43 14.11 3.31
CA GLU A 75 22.02 13.10 2.31
C GLU A 75 21.58 11.79 2.96
N LEU A 76 22.36 11.27 3.91
CA LEU A 76 22.08 10.04 4.65
C LEU A 76 20.79 10.14 5.47
N CYS A 77 20.48 11.33 6.02
CA CYS A 77 19.23 11.59 6.70
C CYS A 77 18.03 11.69 5.75
N ARG A 78 18.19 12.36 4.60
CA ARG A 78 17.12 12.50 3.60
C ARG A 78 16.68 11.16 3.01
N ILE A 79 17.60 10.20 2.88
CA ILE A 79 17.26 8.85 2.43
C ILE A 79 16.79 7.94 3.58
N GLY A 80 16.83 8.43 4.82
CA GLY A 80 16.36 7.72 6.01
C GLY A 80 17.34 6.69 6.55
N LEU A 81 18.58 6.65 6.07
CA LEU A 81 19.60 5.73 6.58
C LEU A 81 20.07 6.13 7.98
N PHE A 82 20.13 7.43 8.26
CA PHE A 82 20.38 7.98 9.60
C PHE A 82 19.23 8.89 10.02
N ALA A 83 19.03 9.04 11.32
CA ALA A 83 18.06 10.00 11.86
C ALA A 83 18.50 10.50 13.25
N PRO A 84 18.02 11.68 13.67
CA PRO A 84 18.06 12.07 15.08
C PRO A 84 17.43 11.00 15.96
N VAL A 85 17.98 10.78 17.16
CA VAL A 85 17.51 9.73 18.10
C VAL A 85 16.01 9.81 18.40
N ASP A 86 15.47 11.02 18.54
CA ASP A 86 14.04 11.30 18.79
C ASP A 86 13.16 11.20 17.53
N ALA A 87 13.77 10.97 16.38
CA ALA A 87 13.11 10.74 15.09
C ALA A 87 13.22 9.27 14.62
N LEU A 88 13.93 8.40 15.36
CA LEU A 88 14.04 6.99 15.01
C LEU A 88 12.68 6.28 15.03
N PRO A 89 12.41 5.41 14.04
CA PRO A 89 11.15 4.66 13.96
C PRO A 89 11.01 3.63 15.07
N GLN A 90 9.84 3.64 15.70
CA GLN A 90 9.41 2.60 16.61
C GLN A 90 8.61 1.54 15.83
N ALA A 91 8.62 0.31 16.33
CA ALA A 91 7.82 -0.74 15.71
C ALA A 91 6.33 -0.45 15.93
N VAL A 92 5.57 -0.39 14.83
CA VAL A 92 4.11 -0.48 14.87
C VAL A 92 3.73 -1.91 14.54
N THR A 93 2.92 -2.53 15.40
CA THR A 93 2.44 -3.89 15.18
C THR A 93 1.32 -3.87 14.14
N TYR A 94 1.40 -4.76 13.15
CA TYR A 94 0.29 -5.13 12.29
C TYR A 94 -0.07 -6.59 12.60
N GLN A 95 -1.24 -6.81 13.18
CA GLN A 95 -1.66 -8.14 13.63
C GLN A 95 -2.27 -8.94 12.49
N PHE A 96 -1.63 -10.04 12.12
CA PHE A 96 -2.22 -11.00 11.20
C PHE A 96 -3.24 -11.88 11.92
N PRO A 97 -4.40 -12.18 11.31
CA PRO A 97 -5.35 -13.11 11.88
C PRO A 97 -4.71 -14.47 12.13
N LEU A 98 -4.93 -15.03 13.33
CA LEU A 98 -4.48 -16.38 13.67
C LEU A 98 -5.47 -17.40 13.09
N ARG A 99 -4.95 -18.43 12.44
CA ARG A 99 -5.72 -19.53 11.86
C ARG A 99 -5.28 -20.86 12.44
N ASP A 100 -6.26 -21.70 12.75
CA ASP A 100 -6.08 -23.12 13.02
C ASP A 100 -6.41 -23.89 11.72
N PRO A 101 -5.43 -24.52 11.05
CA PRO A 101 -5.63 -25.03 9.71
C PRO A 101 -6.49 -26.31 9.74
N ALA A 102 -7.77 -26.17 9.40
CA ALA A 102 -8.64 -27.33 9.16
C ALA A 102 -8.14 -28.16 7.95
N PRO A 103 -8.33 -29.49 7.93
CA PRO A 103 -7.98 -30.33 6.79
C PRO A 103 -8.69 -29.84 5.52
N GLY A 104 -7.92 -29.45 4.49
CA GLY A 104 -8.45 -29.04 3.18
C GLY A 104 -8.55 -27.53 2.94
N THR A 105 -8.23 -26.67 3.92
CA THR A 105 -8.11 -25.23 3.68
C THR A 105 -6.90 -24.92 2.79
N PRO A 106 -7.07 -24.24 1.64
CA PRO A 106 -5.97 -23.98 0.70
C PRO A 106 -5.08 -22.83 1.21
N LEU A 107 -4.23 -23.11 2.20
CA LEU A 107 -3.22 -22.19 2.68
C LEU A 107 -1.96 -22.29 1.81
N ARG A 108 -1.54 -21.15 1.24
CA ARG A 108 -0.33 -21.06 0.41
C ARG A 108 0.83 -20.42 1.18
N SER A 109 2.05 -20.75 0.78
CA SER A 109 3.27 -20.13 1.32
C SER A 109 3.58 -18.77 0.70
N ARG A 110 2.96 -18.44 -0.44
CA ARG A 110 3.08 -17.16 -1.15
C ARG A 110 1.72 -16.77 -1.74
N PRO A 111 1.44 -15.47 -1.92
CA PRO A 111 0.30 -15.04 -2.71
C PRO A 111 0.55 -15.43 -4.18
N SER A 112 -0.44 -16.03 -4.83
CA SER A 112 -0.38 -16.26 -6.28
C SER A 112 -1.12 -15.12 -6.97
N VAL A 113 -0.42 -14.01 -7.19
CA VAL A 113 -0.84 -12.99 -8.13
C VAL A 113 -0.31 -13.42 -9.49
N THR A 114 -1.19 -13.56 -10.47
CA THR A 114 -0.81 -13.89 -11.85
C THR A 114 0.17 -12.84 -12.34
N ASP A 115 1.42 -13.25 -12.59
CA ASP A 115 2.41 -12.41 -13.26
C ASP A 115 1.89 -12.12 -14.68
N PRO A 116 1.58 -10.85 -15.03
CA PRO A 116 1.04 -10.51 -16.34
C PRO A 116 2.00 -10.87 -17.49
N GLU A 117 3.28 -11.13 -17.20
CA GLU A 117 4.30 -11.47 -18.20
C GLU A 117 4.48 -12.98 -18.44
N GLY A 118 3.75 -13.87 -17.75
CA GLY A 118 3.71 -15.30 -18.10
C GLY A 118 5.08 -16.00 -18.17
N ARG A 119 6.04 -15.62 -17.33
CA ARG A 119 7.39 -16.21 -17.33
C ARG A 119 7.37 -17.62 -16.73
N THR A 120 7.02 -18.60 -17.57
CA THR A 120 7.11 -20.02 -17.24
C THR A 120 8.54 -20.54 -17.37
N GLY A 121 9.00 -21.26 -16.34
CA GLY A 121 10.00 -22.32 -16.48
C GLY A 121 11.47 -21.92 -16.35
N ARG A 122 11.94 -21.69 -15.11
CA ARG A 122 13.37 -21.85 -14.78
C ARG A 122 13.55 -23.12 -13.95
N ARG A 123 14.52 -23.97 -14.30
CA ARG A 123 14.87 -25.17 -13.52
C ARG A 123 15.10 -24.76 -12.06
N LEU A 124 14.25 -25.24 -11.17
CA LEU A 124 14.35 -25.00 -9.74
C LEU A 124 15.47 -25.88 -9.18
N SER A 125 16.62 -25.29 -8.87
CA SER A 125 17.58 -25.90 -7.95
C SER A 125 16.99 -25.85 -6.54
N SER A 126 16.82 -27.00 -5.89
CA SER A 126 16.35 -27.07 -4.51
C SER A 126 17.43 -26.56 -3.56
N LEU A 127 17.39 -25.28 -3.22
CA LEU A 127 18.15 -24.73 -2.09
C LEU A 127 17.42 -25.15 -0.81
N ARG A 128 18.11 -25.84 0.11
CA ARG A 128 17.58 -26.04 1.46
C ARG A 128 17.79 -24.74 2.23
N LEU A 129 16.70 -24.10 2.62
CA LEU A 129 16.76 -22.98 3.54
C LEU A 129 17.14 -23.52 4.94
N PRO A 130 17.93 -22.78 5.72
CA PRO A 130 18.20 -23.13 7.11
C PRO A 130 16.89 -23.32 7.91
N ALA A 131 16.86 -24.24 8.87
CA ALA A 131 15.65 -24.57 9.62
C ALA A 131 15.16 -23.36 10.44
N GLU A 132 16.08 -22.54 10.91
CA GLU A 132 15.84 -21.26 11.59
C GLU A 132 15.14 -20.21 10.69
N TRP A 133 15.17 -20.37 9.37
CA TRP A 133 14.43 -19.52 8.43
C TRP A 133 13.01 -20.03 8.15
N SER A 134 12.67 -21.22 8.66
CA SER A 134 11.34 -21.84 8.48
C SER A 134 10.29 -21.35 9.48
N GLU A 135 10.69 -20.55 10.48
CA GLU A 135 9.79 -19.94 11.48
C GLU A 135 8.96 -18.78 10.92
N GLN A 136 8.25 -19.02 9.81
CA GLN A 136 7.23 -18.11 9.34
C GLN A 136 5.93 -18.87 9.29
N GLY A 137 5.16 -18.77 10.38
CA GLY A 137 3.75 -19.16 10.42
C GLY A 137 2.88 -18.36 9.44
N LEU A 138 3.44 -17.40 8.70
CA LEU A 138 2.73 -16.63 7.69
C LEU A 138 2.31 -17.54 6.52
N ARG A 139 1.01 -17.55 6.23
CA ARG A 139 0.37 -18.23 5.10
C ARG A 139 -0.58 -17.26 4.42
N PHE A 140 -1.09 -17.65 3.26
CA PHE A 140 -2.03 -16.87 2.48
C PHE A 140 -3.29 -17.69 2.20
N GLU A 141 -4.46 -17.14 2.52
CA GLU A 141 -5.76 -17.72 2.21
C GLU A 141 -6.50 -16.89 1.15
N PRO A 142 -7.28 -17.52 0.24
CA PRO A 142 -8.06 -16.78 -0.74
C PRO A 142 -9.27 -16.12 -0.08
N HIS A 143 -9.58 -14.88 -0.46
CA HIS A 143 -10.76 -14.15 0.01
C HIS A 143 -11.81 -14.02 -1.10
N HIS A 144 -11.58 -13.16 -2.07
CA HIS A 144 -12.57 -12.78 -3.07
C HIS A 144 -12.41 -13.60 -4.36
N HIS A 145 -13.10 -14.74 -4.45
CA HIS A 145 -13.01 -15.68 -5.58
C HIS A 145 -11.55 -16.08 -5.97
N GLY A 146 -10.61 -15.97 -5.03
CA GLY A 146 -9.18 -16.24 -5.26
C GLY A 146 -8.37 -15.11 -5.91
N SER A 147 -8.98 -13.94 -6.18
CA SER A 147 -8.28 -12.74 -6.70
C SER A 147 -7.45 -12.03 -5.62
N VAL A 148 -7.87 -12.14 -4.35
CA VAL A 148 -7.20 -11.55 -3.19
C VAL A 148 -6.71 -12.65 -2.25
N TRP A 149 -5.45 -12.54 -1.83
CA TRP A 149 -4.73 -13.46 -0.95
C TRP A 149 -4.40 -12.78 0.39
N SER A 150 -5.12 -13.21 1.41
CA SER A 150 -5.08 -12.66 2.76
C SER A 150 -3.92 -13.26 3.57
N PRO A 151 -3.00 -12.46 4.11
CA PRO A 151 -1.93 -12.96 4.97
C PRO A 151 -2.47 -13.34 6.35
N VAL A 152 -2.22 -14.58 6.77
CA VAL A 152 -2.66 -15.14 8.06
C VAL A 152 -1.50 -15.80 8.79
N GLN A 153 -1.55 -15.80 10.11
CA GLN A 153 -0.59 -16.53 10.93
C GLN A 153 -1.14 -17.92 11.28
N VAL A 154 -0.30 -18.93 11.19
CA VAL A 154 -0.63 -20.32 11.51
C VAL A 154 0.28 -20.79 12.63
N ALA A 155 -0.30 -21.38 13.67
CA ALA A 155 0.48 -22.00 14.74
C ALA A 155 1.34 -23.14 14.16
N SER A 156 2.62 -23.17 14.55
CA SER A 156 3.68 -24.09 14.10
C SER A 156 3.23 -25.43 13.47
N ALA A 157 3.59 -25.59 12.18
CA ALA A 157 3.72 -26.81 11.37
C ALA A 157 3.05 -28.10 11.87
N ALA A 158 1.73 -28.22 11.71
CA ALA A 158 1.21 -29.47 11.17
C ALA A 158 1.56 -29.49 9.67
N GLU A 159 2.14 -30.60 9.19
CA GLU A 159 2.50 -30.82 7.79
C GLU A 159 1.27 -30.69 6.86
N THR A 160 0.89 -29.47 6.50
CA THR A 160 -0.07 -29.25 5.43
C THR A 160 0.70 -29.42 4.14
N GLY A 161 0.65 -30.64 3.57
CA GLY A 161 1.28 -30.97 2.30
C GLY A 161 0.97 -29.91 1.24
N ALA A 162 2.00 -29.23 0.76
CA ALA A 162 1.90 -28.29 -0.34
C ALA A 162 1.45 -29.06 -1.60
N ARG A 163 0.16 -28.99 -1.95
CA ARG A 163 -0.30 -29.45 -3.25
C ARG A 163 0.17 -28.44 -4.30
N HIS A 164 0.86 -28.95 -5.32
CA HIS A 164 1.08 -28.22 -6.57
C HIS A 164 -0.24 -28.24 -7.35
N ASP A 165 -1.09 -27.25 -7.13
CA ASP A 165 -2.34 -27.08 -7.87
C ASP A 165 -2.09 -26.37 -9.21
N GLN A 166 -1.44 -27.06 -10.15
CA GLN A 166 -1.34 -26.60 -11.55
C GLN A 166 -2.67 -26.77 -12.31
N ALA A 167 -3.61 -27.57 -11.79
CA ALA A 167 -4.86 -27.90 -12.48
C ALA A 167 -6.03 -26.96 -12.14
N ASP A 168 -5.91 -26.12 -11.11
CA ASP A 168 -7.02 -25.35 -10.52
C ASP A 168 -6.99 -23.84 -10.84
N GLU A 169 -5.90 -23.36 -11.48
CA GLU A 169 -5.72 -21.96 -11.88
C GLU A 169 -6.56 -21.57 -13.10
N ALA A 170 -6.69 -22.47 -14.08
CA ALA A 170 -7.39 -22.16 -15.34
C ALA A 170 -8.92 -22.07 -15.18
N ALA A 171 -9.51 -22.75 -14.19
CA ALA A 171 -10.95 -22.74 -13.95
C ALA A 171 -11.43 -21.54 -13.11
N LYS A 172 -10.54 -20.92 -12.31
CA LYS A 172 -10.87 -19.80 -11.40
C LYS A 172 -10.85 -18.43 -12.09
N LEU A 173 -10.02 -18.27 -13.13
CA LEU A 173 -9.91 -17.05 -13.93
C LEU A 173 -11.19 -16.65 -14.69
N GLN A 174 -12.22 -17.50 -14.67
CA GLN A 174 -13.47 -17.32 -15.42
C GLN A 174 -14.66 -16.86 -14.56
N ALA A 175 -14.56 -16.91 -13.23
CA ALA A 175 -15.66 -16.51 -12.36
C ALA A 175 -15.78 -14.99 -12.32
N ALA A 176 -16.97 -14.46 -12.62
CA ALA A 176 -17.23 -13.04 -12.54
C ALA A 176 -17.04 -12.55 -11.09
N LEU A 177 -16.14 -11.58 -10.92
CA LEU A 177 -15.82 -11.00 -9.61
C LEU A 177 -16.91 -10.05 -9.10
N ASP A 178 -17.71 -9.49 -10.00
CA ASP A 178 -18.81 -8.60 -9.68
C ASP A 178 -20.09 -9.04 -10.42
N SER A 179 -21.25 -8.73 -9.83
CA SER A 179 -22.54 -9.07 -10.42
C SER A 179 -22.74 -8.37 -11.77
N GLU A 180 -23.56 -8.95 -12.65
CA GLU A 180 -23.93 -8.30 -13.91
C GLU A 180 -24.59 -6.93 -13.69
N ALA A 181 -25.41 -6.78 -12.64
CA ALA A 181 -26.01 -5.52 -12.28
C ALA A 181 -24.97 -4.46 -11.86
N THR A 182 -23.95 -4.86 -11.08
CA THR A 182 -22.84 -3.98 -10.69
C THR A 182 -22.05 -3.52 -11.91
N ARG A 183 -21.72 -4.44 -12.83
CA ARG A 183 -20.99 -4.12 -14.07
C ARG A 183 -21.80 -3.19 -14.97
N ALA A 184 -23.08 -3.49 -15.21
CA ALA A 184 -23.95 -2.64 -16.01
C ALA A 184 -24.19 -1.26 -15.39
N HIS A 185 -24.22 -1.15 -14.05
CA HIS A 185 -24.28 0.13 -13.36
C HIS A 185 -22.99 0.92 -13.53
N PHE A 186 -21.82 0.29 -13.33
CA PHE A 186 -20.52 0.94 -13.54
C PHE A 186 -20.33 1.42 -14.99
N GLU A 187 -20.68 0.61 -15.97
CA GLU A 187 -20.61 0.98 -17.38
C GLU A 187 -21.47 2.21 -17.69
N ARG A 188 -22.71 2.24 -17.16
CA ARG A 188 -23.67 3.31 -17.41
C ARG A 188 -23.33 4.61 -16.66
N GLU A 189 -23.03 4.50 -15.37
CA GLU A 189 -22.89 5.67 -14.47
C GLU A 189 -21.44 6.13 -14.29
N GLY A 190 -20.46 5.27 -14.57
CA GLY A 190 -19.03 5.53 -14.33
C GLY A 190 -18.57 5.32 -12.88
N PHE A 191 -19.44 4.83 -12.00
CA PHE A 191 -19.10 4.46 -10.61
C PHE A 191 -19.91 3.26 -10.13
N ALA A 192 -19.42 2.58 -9.08
CA ALA A 192 -20.11 1.47 -8.42
C ALA A 192 -19.63 1.29 -6.97
N VAL A 193 -20.54 0.91 -6.08
CA VAL A 193 -20.19 0.46 -4.72
C VAL A 193 -19.75 -1.00 -4.80
N LEU A 194 -18.64 -1.31 -4.15
CA LEU A 194 -18.05 -2.64 -4.07
C LEU A 194 -17.99 -3.10 -2.62
N ASP A 195 -18.68 -4.20 -2.36
CA ASP A 195 -18.61 -4.87 -1.06
C ASP A 195 -17.50 -5.92 -1.05
N ASN A 196 -17.06 -6.27 0.16
CA ASN A 196 -16.10 -7.34 0.42
C ASN A 196 -14.81 -7.22 -0.41
N LEU A 197 -14.34 -5.99 -0.68
CA LEU A 197 -13.11 -5.75 -1.44
C LEU A 197 -11.91 -6.47 -0.80
N LEU A 198 -11.78 -6.32 0.51
CA LEU A 198 -10.75 -6.94 1.34
C LEU A 198 -11.37 -7.62 2.57
N PRO A 199 -10.68 -8.57 3.22
CA PRO A 199 -11.15 -9.19 4.46
C PRO A 199 -11.32 -8.14 5.58
N SER A 200 -12.44 -8.20 6.31
CA SER A 200 -12.78 -7.20 7.35
C SER A 200 -11.72 -7.12 8.45
N GLU A 201 -11.14 -8.25 8.88
CA GLU A 201 -10.08 -8.29 9.89
C GLU A 201 -8.85 -7.45 9.47
N HIS A 202 -8.51 -7.47 8.17
CA HIS A 202 -7.43 -6.64 7.63
C HIS A 202 -7.83 -5.19 7.41
N VAL A 203 -9.09 -4.91 7.04
CA VAL A 203 -9.60 -3.54 6.97
C VAL A 203 -9.45 -2.85 8.32
N GLU A 204 -9.92 -3.50 9.39
CA GLU A 204 -9.81 -2.98 10.74
C GLU A 204 -8.35 -2.78 11.17
N GLU A 205 -7.49 -3.76 10.90
CA GLU A 205 -6.09 -3.68 11.28
C GLU A 205 -5.32 -2.61 10.51
N MET A 206 -5.59 -2.45 9.20
CA MET A 206 -5.06 -1.31 8.43
C MET A 206 -5.53 0.02 9.00
N GLY A 207 -6.79 0.12 9.44
CA GLY A 207 -7.30 1.30 10.14
C GLY A 207 -6.47 1.65 11.38
N ARG A 208 -6.22 0.67 12.26
CA ARG A 208 -5.37 0.85 13.46
C ARG A 208 -3.93 1.20 13.09
N TYR A 209 -3.38 0.49 12.12
CA TYR A 209 -2.01 0.67 11.64
C TYR A 209 -1.75 2.08 11.11
N PHE A 210 -2.59 2.58 10.20
CA PHE A 210 -2.40 3.91 9.63
C PHE A 210 -2.67 5.04 10.63
N GLN A 211 -3.60 4.86 11.57
CA GLN A 211 -3.78 5.80 12.68
C GLN A 211 -2.55 5.84 13.60
N ALA A 212 -1.93 4.69 13.88
CA ALA A 212 -0.71 4.62 14.67
C ALA A 212 0.47 5.29 13.94
N LEU A 213 0.66 5.04 12.65
CA LEU A 213 1.68 5.73 11.85
C LEU A 213 1.47 7.25 11.84
N ALA A 214 0.23 7.71 11.66
CA ALA A 214 -0.12 9.13 11.72
C ALA A 214 0.27 9.74 13.08
N THR A 215 -0.12 9.08 14.18
CA THR A 215 0.14 9.53 15.55
C THR A 215 1.64 9.60 15.88
N GLN A 216 2.41 8.64 15.37
CA GLN A 216 3.86 8.61 15.57
C GLN A 216 4.63 9.57 14.64
N GLY A 217 3.94 10.22 13.69
CA GLY A 217 4.53 11.14 12.74
C GLY A 217 5.22 10.45 11.57
N PHE A 218 4.88 9.21 11.25
CA PHE A 218 5.37 8.45 10.09
C PHE A 218 4.40 8.48 8.91
N LEU A 219 3.47 9.43 8.90
CA LEU A 219 2.77 9.86 7.70
C LEU A 219 3.07 11.34 7.47
N THR A 220 3.09 11.75 6.21
CA THR A 220 3.34 13.14 5.84
C THR A 220 2.12 13.99 6.22
N CYS A 221 2.31 15.03 7.02
CA CYS A 221 1.24 15.98 7.31
C CYS A 221 1.05 16.93 6.11
N SER A 222 -0.14 16.90 5.52
CA SER A 222 -0.53 17.78 4.41
C SER A 222 -1.60 18.74 4.91
N GLU A 223 -1.32 20.04 4.79
CA GLU A 223 -2.25 21.15 5.04
C GLU A 223 -2.50 21.94 3.74
N ASP A 224 -2.45 21.26 2.59
CA ASP A 224 -2.60 21.91 1.28
C ASP A 224 -4.05 22.32 1.01
N ARG A 225 -4.21 23.55 0.49
CA ARG A 225 -5.47 24.17 0.05
C ARG A 225 -6.60 24.23 1.08
N GLY A 226 -6.41 23.83 2.33
CA GLY A 226 -7.46 23.76 3.36
C GLY A 226 -7.81 22.33 3.79
N THR A 227 -7.25 21.32 3.10
CA THR A 227 -7.36 19.93 3.51
C THR A 227 -6.30 19.61 4.56
N ARG A 228 -6.71 19.22 5.76
CA ARG A 228 -5.83 18.78 6.84
C ARG A 228 -5.88 17.27 7.03
N ARG A 229 -4.79 16.60 6.63
CA ARG A 229 -4.71 15.13 6.68
C ARG A 229 -3.26 14.64 6.75
N TYR A 230 -3.10 13.44 7.27
CA TYR A 230 -1.86 12.68 7.11
C TYR A 230 -1.96 11.78 5.88
N ILE A 231 -0.88 11.70 5.11
CA ILE A 231 -0.85 10.96 3.84
C ILE A 231 0.38 10.08 3.72
N ALA A 232 0.23 8.99 2.97
CA ALA A 232 1.36 8.24 2.44
C ALA A 232 1.08 7.83 1.00
N HIS A 233 2.07 8.01 0.15
CA HIS A 233 2.07 7.56 -1.22
C HIS A 233 2.76 6.20 -1.30
N ASN A 234 2.16 5.22 -1.98
CA ASN A 234 2.71 3.88 -2.17
C ASN A 234 3.23 3.22 -0.88
N ASP A 235 2.49 3.37 0.22
CA ASP A 235 2.83 2.68 1.47
C ASP A 235 2.96 1.16 1.23
N PRO A 236 4.00 0.47 1.77
CA PRO A 236 4.23 -0.94 1.48
C PRO A 236 3.04 -1.87 1.79
N VAL A 237 2.27 -1.60 2.85
CA VAL A 237 1.08 -2.40 3.20
C VAL A 237 -0.03 -2.12 2.20
N ALA A 238 -0.24 -0.86 1.84
CA ALA A 238 -1.19 -0.50 0.79
C ALA A 238 -0.81 -1.12 -0.57
N HIS A 239 0.45 -1.05 -0.96
CA HIS A 239 0.96 -1.58 -2.22
C HIS A 239 0.75 -3.10 -2.32
N PHE A 240 0.94 -3.84 -1.23
CA PHE A 240 0.64 -5.28 -1.18
C PHE A 240 -0.81 -5.61 -1.58
N TRP A 241 -1.78 -4.84 -1.10
CA TRP A 241 -3.18 -5.03 -1.48
C TRP A 241 -3.47 -4.53 -2.90
N HIS A 242 -2.88 -3.40 -3.29
CA HIS A 242 -3.11 -2.76 -4.59
C HIS A 242 -2.87 -3.72 -5.77
N GLY A 243 -1.75 -4.45 -5.75
CA GLY A 243 -1.39 -5.36 -6.85
C GLY A 243 -2.39 -6.50 -7.08
N GLN A 244 -3.16 -6.87 -6.05
CA GLN A 244 -4.12 -7.99 -6.10
C GLN A 244 -5.49 -7.57 -6.64
N LEU A 245 -5.79 -6.26 -6.66
CA LEU A 245 -7.12 -5.75 -7.04
C LEU A 245 -7.27 -5.54 -8.55
N ASN A 246 -6.18 -5.59 -9.32
CA ASN A 246 -6.18 -5.25 -10.73
C ASN A 246 -7.10 -6.15 -11.58
N GLU A 247 -7.21 -7.44 -11.24
CA GLU A 247 -8.10 -8.34 -11.96
C GLU A 247 -9.57 -7.92 -11.81
N ARG A 248 -9.99 -7.57 -10.58
CA ARG A 248 -11.34 -7.07 -10.32
C ARG A 248 -11.62 -5.79 -11.11
N VAL A 249 -10.68 -4.85 -11.10
CA VAL A 249 -10.82 -3.60 -11.86
C VAL A 249 -10.91 -3.88 -13.36
N SER A 250 -10.06 -4.75 -13.91
CA SER A 250 -10.09 -5.11 -15.33
C SER A 250 -11.43 -5.76 -15.74
N GLN A 251 -11.95 -6.69 -14.93
CA GLN A 251 -13.25 -7.32 -15.19
C GLN A 251 -14.41 -6.31 -15.13
N LEU A 252 -14.40 -5.41 -14.14
CA LEU A 252 -15.43 -4.40 -13.99
C LEU A 252 -15.40 -3.35 -15.10
N ALA A 253 -14.20 -2.92 -15.53
CA ALA A 253 -14.00 -1.97 -16.61
C ALA A 253 -14.21 -2.57 -18.01
N GLY A 254 -14.28 -3.91 -18.13
CA GLY A 254 -14.41 -4.61 -19.40
C GLY A 254 -13.18 -4.51 -20.31
N ARG A 255 -12.01 -4.15 -19.77
CA ARG A 255 -10.75 -3.98 -20.49
C ARG A 255 -9.56 -4.25 -19.56
N ARG A 256 -8.38 -4.49 -20.13
CA ARG A 256 -7.16 -4.70 -19.31
C ARG A 256 -6.71 -3.40 -18.68
N THR A 257 -6.36 -3.46 -17.40
CA THR A 257 -5.84 -2.34 -16.60
C THR A 257 -4.51 -2.72 -15.97
N LYS A 258 -3.81 -1.73 -15.41
CA LYS A 258 -2.66 -1.91 -14.52
C LYS A 258 -2.75 -0.99 -13.29
N PRO A 259 -2.22 -1.41 -12.13
CA PRO A 259 -2.04 -0.53 -10.98
C PRO A 259 -1.19 0.69 -11.33
N SER A 260 -1.57 1.84 -10.80
CA SER A 260 -0.81 3.08 -10.86
C SER A 260 -0.10 3.31 -9.53
N TYR A 261 -0.75 3.96 -8.59
CA TYR A 261 -0.25 4.14 -7.22
C TYR A 261 -1.36 3.94 -6.18
N SER A 262 -0.97 3.70 -4.94
CA SER A 262 -1.87 3.72 -3.79
C SER A 262 -1.65 4.96 -2.94
N PHE A 263 -2.71 5.42 -2.27
CA PHE A 263 -2.66 6.63 -1.46
C PHE A 263 -3.44 6.45 -0.16
N VAL A 264 -2.74 6.58 0.96
CA VAL A 264 -3.34 6.59 2.30
C VAL A 264 -3.74 8.02 2.63
N SER A 265 -4.96 8.20 3.15
CA SER A 265 -5.46 9.50 3.60
C SER A 265 -6.15 9.39 4.96
N VAL A 266 -5.49 9.89 6.01
CA VAL A 266 -6.02 9.99 7.37
C VAL A 266 -6.43 11.44 7.64
N TYR A 267 -7.73 11.72 7.53
CA TYR A 267 -8.30 13.05 7.72
C TYR A 267 -8.45 13.39 9.20
N LEU A 268 -8.09 14.62 9.53
CA LEU A 268 -8.39 15.25 10.81
C LEU A 268 -9.61 16.16 10.69
N ALA A 269 -10.24 16.47 11.82
CA ALA A 269 -11.30 17.46 11.89
C ALA A 269 -10.89 18.77 11.18
N GLY A 270 -11.81 19.33 10.38
CA GLY A 270 -11.55 20.49 9.53
C GLY A 270 -10.88 20.18 8.19
N GLY A 271 -10.42 18.95 7.94
CA GLY A 271 -9.94 18.54 6.63
C GLY A 271 -11.09 18.24 5.67
N ASP A 272 -10.95 18.64 4.41
CA ASP A 272 -11.95 18.42 3.36
C ASP A 272 -11.36 17.64 2.18
N LEU A 273 -12.17 17.44 1.13
CA LEU A 273 -11.65 17.03 -0.18
C LEU A 273 -12.31 17.91 -1.21
N PHE A 274 -11.61 18.97 -1.62
CA PHE A 274 -12.12 19.91 -2.62
C PHE A 274 -12.66 19.20 -3.86
N TRP A 275 -13.67 19.78 -4.48
CA TRP A 275 -14.23 19.22 -5.70
C TRP A 275 -13.25 19.24 -6.86
N HIS A 276 -12.90 18.07 -7.37
CA HIS A 276 -11.94 17.88 -8.45
C HIS A 276 -12.28 16.66 -9.31
N THR A 277 -11.55 16.52 -10.41
CA THR A 277 -11.36 15.25 -11.13
C THR A 277 -9.93 14.79 -10.90
N ASP A 278 -9.69 13.49 -10.94
CA ASP A 278 -8.35 12.95 -10.70
C ASP A 278 -7.38 13.26 -11.84
N ARG A 279 -6.10 13.05 -11.54
CA ARG A 279 -4.98 13.25 -12.46
C ARG A 279 -4.96 12.18 -13.55
N PRO A 280 -4.19 12.38 -14.65
CA PRO A 280 -4.07 11.38 -15.72
C PRO A 280 -3.75 9.93 -15.28
N PRO A 281 -2.89 9.67 -14.27
CA PRO A 281 -2.60 8.31 -13.82
C PRO A 281 -3.69 7.69 -12.92
N CYS A 282 -4.95 8.16 -13.00
CA CYS A 282 -6.09 7.77 -12.16
C CYS A 282 -7.36 7.57 -13.01
N GLU A 283 -7.30 6.73 -14.04
CA GLU A 283 -8.48 6.42 -14.87
C GLU A 283 -9.60 5.82 -14.00
N TYR A 284 -9.25 4.87 -13.13
CA TYR A 284 -10.15 4.28 -12.15
C TYR A 284 -9.59 4.49 -10.75
N THR A 285 -10.42 5.02 -9.85
CA THR A 285 -10.07 5.24 -8.45
C THR A 285 -10.98 4.39 -7.59
N LEU A 286 -10.37 3.50 -6.81
CA LEU A 286 -11.00 2.77 -5.72
C LEU A 286 -10.72 3.51 -4.42
N THR A 287 -11.75 3.79 -3.62
CA THR A 287 -11.61 4.36 -2.27
C THR A 287 -12.27 3.43 -1.26
N LEU A 288 -11.46 2.83 -0.40
CA LEU A 288 -11.86 1.94 0.69
C LEU A 288 -11.87 2.71 2.02
N LEU A 289 -12.98 2.66 2.75
CA LEU A 289 -13.07 3.23 4.09
C LEU A 289 -12.47 2.26 5.11
N LEU A 290 -11.40 2.67 5.80
CA LEU A 290 -10.70 1.83 6.80
C LEU A 290 -11.13 2.15 8.24
N ASP A 291 -11.36 3.42 8.55
CA ASP A 291 -11.79 3.88 9.88
C ASP A 291 -12.64 5.14 9.73
N TYR A 292 -13.64 5.26 10.59
CA TYR A 292 -14.42 6.48 10.77
C TYR A 292 -15.01 6.51 12.17
N ALA A 293 -15.01 7.69 12.79
CA ALA A 293 -15.77 7.90 14.03
C ALA A 293 -16.24 9.35 14.14
N PRO A 294 -17.41 9.60 14.73
CA PRO A 294 -18.43 8.63 15.14
C PRO A 294 -19.23 8.08 13.94
N LEU A 295 -19.60 6.80 13.95
CA LEU A 295 -20.52 6.22 12.97
C LEU A 295 -21.98 6.62 13.28
N ASP A 296 -22.85 6.60 12.27
CA ASP A 296 -24.29 6.79 12.43
C ASP A 296 -24.99 5.55 13.03
N ALA A 297 -26.32 5.60 13.16
CA ALA A 297 -27.12 4.54 13.77
C ALA A 297 -27.07 3.21 12.97
N GLU A 298 -26.78 3.30 11.68
CA GLU A 298 -26.64 2.19 10.75
C GLU A 298 -25.18 1.70 10.64
N GLY A 299 -24.25 2.25 11.42
CA GLY A 299 -22.85 1.88 11.41
C GLY A 299 -22.09 2.39 10.19
N ARG A 300 -22.57 3.45 9.53
CA ARG A 300 -21.96 4.06 8.35
C ARG A 300 -21.32 5.41 8.70
N SER A 301 -20.44 5.88 7.82
CA SER A 301 -19.91 7.23 7.91
C SER A 301 -20.98 8.25 7.49
N PRO A 302 -21.38 9.18 8.37
CA PRO A 302 -22.21 10.33 7.97
C PRO A 302 -21.49 11.30 7.01
N TRP A 303 -20.19 11.13 6.77
CA TRP A 303 -19.42 11.97 5.86
C TRP A 303 -19.31 11.31 4.48
N ALA A 304 -20.21 11.72 3.60
CA ALA A 304 -20.31 11.16 2.25
C ALA A 304 -19.15 11.58 1.35
N LEU A 305 -18.76 10.66 0.46
CA LEU A 305 -18.11 11.04 -0.79
C LEU A 305 -19.18 11.47 -1.78
N LYS A 306 -19.07 12.69 -2.29
CA LYS A 306 -19.99 13.23 -3.27
C LYS A 306 -19.38 13.12 -4.67
N LEU A 307 -20.19 12.72 -5.63
CA LEU A 307 -19.80 12.62 -7.05
C LEU A 307 -20.89 13.21 -7.93
N THR A 308 -20.48 13.88 -9.01
CA THR A 308 -21.38 14.35 -10.06
C THR A 308 -21.48 13.26 -11.11
N GLY A 309 -22.66 12.63 -11.21
CA GLY A 309 -22.97 11.62 -12.22
C GLY A 309 -22.98 12.21 -13.64
N ARG A 310 -22.99 11.33 -14.63
CA ARG A 310 -23.01 11.73 -16.06
C ARG A 310 -24.25 12.51 -16.47
N ASP A 311 -25.35 12.31 -15.75
CA ASP A 311 -26.60 13.04 -15.91
C ASP A 311 -26.60 14.42 -15.21
N GLY A 312 -25.51 14.77 -14.50
CA GLY A 312 -25.37 15.98 -13.71
C GLY A 312 -25.90 15.87 -12.27
N THR A 313 -26.46 14.73 -11.87
CA THR A 313 -26.96 14.50 -10.51
C THR A 313 -25.80 14.38 -9.53
N VAL A 314 -25.91 15.02 -8.36
CA VAL A 314 -24.92 14.84 -7.29
C VAL A 314 -25.35 13.69 -6.40
N HIS A 315 -24.59 12.60 -6.42
CA HIS A 315 -24.78 11.45 -5.54
C HIS A 315 -23.96 11.64 -4.26
N SER A 316 -24.57 11.40 -3.10
CA SER A 316 -23.88 11.36 -1.81
C SER A 316 -23.77 9.92 -1.35
N LEU A 317 -22.55 9.39 -1.33
CA LEU A 317 -22.27 8.00 -0.99
C LEU A 317 -21.67 7.91 0.41
N HIS A 318 -22.46 7.40 1.33
CA HIS A 318 -22.04 7.10 2.71
C HIS A 318 -21.50 5.69 2.76
N GLN A 319 -20.24 5.51 3.18
CA GLN A 319 -19.59 4.19 3.25
C GLN A 319 -19.66 3.62 4.66
N GLY A 320 -19.90 2.32 4.78
CA GLY A 320 -19.53 1.53 5.97
C GLY A 320 -18.03 1.23 5.97
N ILE A 321 -17.47 0.90 7.14
CA ILE A 321 -16.08 0.42 7.22
C ILE A 321 -15.94 -0.86 6.40
N GLY A 322 -14.94 -0.90 5.51
CA GLY A 322 -14.69 -2.02 4.60
C GLY A 322 -15.43 -1.95 3.26
N GLU A 323 -16.37 -1.01 3.09
CA GLU A 323 -16.99 -0.76 1.80
C GLU A 323 -16.07 0.10 0.93
N ALA A 324 -16.03 -0.23 -0.36
CA ALA A 324 -15.29 0.54 -1.35
C ALA A 324 -16.23 1.18 -2.36
N LEU A 325 -15.81 2.32 -2.90
CA LEU A 325 -16.39 2.91 -4.10
C LEU A 325 -15.32 2.84 -5.18
N ILE A 326 -15.70 2.39 -6.38
CA ILE A 326 -14.91 2.62 -7.58
C ILE A 326 -15.59 3.65 -8.47
N PHE A 327 -14.82 4.56 -9.05
CA PHE A 327 -15.32 5.54 -10.00
C PHE A 327 -14.26 5.88 -11.05
N LYS A 328 -14.70 6.42 -12.17
CA LYS A 328 -13.82 6.96 -13.20
C LYS A 328 -13.24 8.30 -12.77
N GLY A 329 -12.02 8.28 -12.26
CA GLY A 329 -11.39 9.42 -11.59
C GLY A 329 -11.24 10.65 -12.49
N ARG A 330 -10.87 10.43 -13.76
CA ARG A 330 -10.69 11.49 -14.76
C ARG A 330 -11.99 12.04 -15.35
N GLU A 331 -13.11 11.35 -15.11
CA GLU A 331 -14.40 11.66 -15.71
C GLU A 331 -15.35 12.30 -14.69
N LEU A 332 -15.50 11.69 -13.52
CA LEU A 332 -16.49 12.09 -12.53
C LEU A 332 -15.89 13.06 -11.53
N ARG A 333 -16.43 14.29 -11.52
CA ARG A 333 -16.06 15.30 -10.52
C ARG A 333 -16.57 14.86 -9.16
N HIS A 334 -15.70 14.86 -8.15
CA HIS A 334 -16.00 14.34 -6.83
C HIS A 334 -15.32 15.17 -5.72
N GLY A 335 -15.79 15.01 -4.49
CA GLY A 335 -15.27 15.72 -3.33
C GLY A 335 -16.00 15.33 -2.04
N ARG A 336 -15.50 15.85 -0.92
CA ARG A 336 -16.13 15.73 0.39
C ARG A 336 -16.23 17.12 1.00
N ASP A 337 -17.29 17.35 1.76
CA ASP A 337 -17.38 18.55 2.57
C ASP A 337 -16.29 18.53 3.66
N MET A 338 -16.15 19.62 4.41
CA MET A 338 -15.26 19.64 5.57
C MET A 338 -15.65 18.57 6.60
N LEU A 339 -14.66 17.80 7.06
CA LEU A 339 -14.85 16.79 8.09
C LEU A 339 -15.28 17.49 9.39
N PRO A 340 -16.42 17.12 10.01
CA PRO A 340 -16.91 17.79 11.21
C PRO A 340 -15.94 17.74 12.39
N GLU A 341 -16.08 18.68 13.31
CA GLU A 341 -15.31 18.67 14.56
C GLU A 341 -15.59 17.39 15.37
N GLY A 342 -14.54 16.83 15.98
CA GLY A 342 -14.63 15.58 16.74
C GLY A 342 -14.70 14.32 15.87
N HIS A 343 -14.72 14.47 14.53
CA HIS A 343 -14.71 13.33 13.62
C HIS A 343 -13.30 13.00 13.15
N ARG A 344 -13.09 11.73 12.77
CA ARG A 344 -11.89 11.25 12.08
C ARG A 344 -12.27 10.31 10.95
N SER A 345 -11.39 10.20 9.96
CA SER A 345 -11.56 9.23 8.87
C SER A 345 -10.21 8.75 8.35
N ALA A 346 -10.08 7.46 8.05
CA ALA A 346 -8.97 6.92 7.28
C ALA A 346 -9.52 6.22 6.04
N SER A 347 -9.00 6.59 4.87
CA SER A 347 -9.32 5.95 3.60
C SER A 347 -8.05 5.51 2.90
N LEU A 348 -8.15 4.39 2.19
CA LEU A 348 -7.12 3.91 1.29
C LEU A 348 -7.62 4.00 -0.14
N LEU A 349 -6.85 4.68 -0.98
CA LEU A 349 -7.14 4.86 -2.38
C LEU A 349 -6.21 3.97 -3.21
N PHE A 350 -6.76 3.35 -4.24
CA PHE A 350 -6.03 2.57 -5.23
C PHE A 350 -6.37 3.11 -6.62
N HIS A 351 -5.34 3.55 -7.34
CA HIS A 351 -5.51 4.14 -8.67
C HIS A 351 -5.04 3.17 -9.73
N PHE A 352 -5.81 3.07 -10.81
CA PHE A 352 -5.53 2.21 -11.94
C PHE A 352 -5.62 3.03 -13.23
N VAL A 353 -4.92 2.54 -14.24
CA VAL A 353 -4.98 3.05 -15.60
C VAL A 353 -5.25 1.90 -16.56
N ASP A 354 -5.70 2.24 -17.77
CA ASP A 354 -5.76 1.28 -18.86
C ASP A 354 -4.35 0.71 -19.14
N GLN A 355 -4.28 -0.56 -19.55
CA GLN A 355 -3.01 -1.27 -19.74
C GLN A 355 -2.03 -0.52 -20.66
N ASP A 356 -2.57 0.12 -21.69
CA ASP A 356 -1.86 0.87 -22.73
C ASP A 356 -1.56 2.33 -22.36
N TYR A 357 -1.91 2.78 -21.15
CA TYR A 357 -1.53 4.11 -20.67
C TYR A 357 0.00 4.28 -20.72
N ASP A 358 0.45 5.30 -21.46
CA ASP A 358 1.84 5.63 -21.76
C ASP A 358 2.32 6.91 -21.06
N GLY A 359 1.47 7.52 -20.24
CA GLY A 359 1.81 8.67 -19.43
C GLY A 359 2.71 8.32 -18.24
N VAL A 360 3.16 9.36 -17.54
CA VAL A 360 3.98 9.23 -16.33
C VAL A 360 3.12 8.66 -15.19
N MET A 361 3.62 7.62 -14.54
CA MET A 361 3.06 7.04 -13.31
C MET A 361 3.68 7.74 -12.09
N GLU A 362 2.94 7.85 -11.00
CA GLU A 362 3.41 8.48 -9.75
C GLU A 362 4.03 7.47 -8.76
#